data_AF-A0A9W6N593-F1
#
_entry.id   AF-A0A9W6N593-F1
#
_cell.length_a   1.000
_cell.length_b   1.000
_cell.length_c   1.000
_cell.angle_alpha   90.00
_cell.angle_beta   90.00
_cell.angle_gamma   90.00
#
_symmetry.space_group_name_H-M   'P 1'
#
loop_
_entity.id
_entity.type
_entity.pdbx_description
1 polymer ?
#
loop_
_entity_poly.entity_id
_entity_poly.type
_entity_poly.pdbx_seq_one_letter_code
_entity_poly.pdbx_strand_id
1 'polypeptide(L)'
;MTAAAHEVSFAVSAADRALVDKIVSRALADGLIRKRERLSTEMDLCATAANGCPMDFAKLLAADDFNFAHDLYGIEDHLDRATGRLLNHFRPRCAAPSPTKAA
;
A
#
# COMPACT_ATOMS: atom_id res chain seq x y z
N MET A 1 -18.74 -23.52 0.13
CA MET A 1 -18.44 -22.90 -1.17
C MET A 1 -17.01 -22.41 -1.13
N THR A 2 -16.10 -23.07 -1.85
CA THR A 2 -14.71 -22.63 -1.96
C THR A 2 -14.65 -21.50 -2.98
N ALA A 3 -14.38 -20.28 -2.53
CA ALA A 3 -13.97 -19.22 -3.45
C ALA A 3 -12.69 -19.67 -4.14
N ALA A 4 -12.59 -19.51 -5.46
CA ALA A 4 -11.35 -19.76 -6.18
C ALA A 4 -10.22 -18.95 -5.51
N ALA A 5 -9.08 -19.60 -5.24
CA ALA A 5 -7.92 -18.92 -4.67
C ALA A 5 -7.52 -17.78 -5.62
N HIS A 6 -7.74 -16.54 -5.19
CA HIS A 6 -7.23 -15.38 -5.91
C HIS A 6 -5.73 -15.29 -5.61
N GLU A 7 -4.90 -15.47 -6.63
CA GLU A 7 -3.47 -15.28 -6.50
C GLU A 7 -3.17 -13.79 -6.24
N VAL A 8 -2.46 -13.51 -5.15
CA VAL A 8 -2.11 -12.13 -4.76
C VAL A 8 -1.19 -11.53 -5.81
N SER A 9 -1.58 -10.38 -6.36
CA SER A 9 -0.73 -9.62 -7.27
C SER A 9 0.19 -8.66 -6.52
N PHE A 10 1.41 -8.49 -7.02
CA PHE A 10 2.33 -7.43 -6.57
C PHE A 10 2.74 -6.52 -7.74
N ALA A 11 2.01 -6.61 -8.85
CA ALA A 11 2.31 -5.89 -10.08
C ALA A 11 1.91 -4.42 -9.97
N VAL A 12 2.91 -3.54 -9.98
CA VAL A 12 2.78 -2.09 -10.08
C VAL A 12 3.70 -1.59 -11.18
N SER A 13 3.48 -0.37 -11.67
CA SER A 13 4.35 0.19 -12.71
C SER A 13 5.80 0.37 -12.21
N ALA A 14 6.76 0.48 -13.13
CA ALA A 14 8.15 0.76 -12.76
C ALA A 14 8.29 2.12 -12.04
N ALA A 15 7.48 3.10 -12.42
CA ALA A 15 7.43 4.40 -11.76
C ALA A 15 6.91 4.27 -10.31
N ASP A 16 5.84 3.50 -10.11
CA ASP A 16 5.29 3.24 -8.78
C ASP A 16 6.29 2.48 -7.92
N ARG A 17 6.99 1.48 -8.47
CA ARG A 17 8.04 0.75 -7.75
C ARG A 17 9.13 1.69 -7.22
N ALA A 18 9.56 2.66 -8.04
CA ALA A 18 10.54 3.65 -7.63
C ALA A 18 10.01 4.60 -6.53
N LEU A 19 8.70 4.88 -6.50
CA LEU A 19 8.08 5.65 -5.43
C LEU A 19 7.96 4.83 -4.14
N VAL A 20 7.56 3.55 -4.24
CA VAL A 20 7.51 2.62 -3.10
C VAL A 20 8.89 2.50 -2.45
N ASP A 21 9.97 2.38 -3.23
CA ASP A 21 11.34 2.34 -2.71
C ASP A 21 11.68 3.58 -1.85
N LYS A 22 11.28 4.77 -2.32
CA LYS A 22 11.45 6.04 -1.60
C LYS A 22 10.58 6.11 -0.35
N ILE A 23 9.33 5.63 -0.41
CA ILE A 23 8.40 5.57 0.72
C ILE A 23 8.99 4.71 1.83
N VAL A 24 9.46 3.50 1.49
CA VAL A 24 10.04 2.58 2.48
C VAL A 24 11.34 3.15 3.04
N SER A 25 12.14 3.84 2.23
CA SER A 25 13.34 4.54 2.69
C SER A 25 13.02 5.68 3.66
N ARG A 26 11.96 6.46 3.39
CA ARG A 26 11.43 7.47 4.32
C ARG A 26 10.98 6.83 5.63
N ALA A 27 10.19 5.76 5.56
CA ALA A 27 9.70 5.06 6.76
C ALA A 27 10.85 4.53 7.65
N LEU A 28 11.95 4.08 7.05
CA LEU A 28 13.17 3.70 7.78
C LEU A 28 13.85 4.91 8.43
N ALA A 29 13.98 6.02 7.70
CA ALA A 29 14.62 7.24 8.19
C ALA A 29 13.82 7.88 9.35
N ASP A 30 12.49 7.85 9.26
CA ASP A 30 11.57 8.37 10.25
C ASP A 30 11.41 7.42 11.46
N GLY A 31 12.04 6.24 11.42
CA GLY A 31 11.99 5.24 12.50
C GLY A 31 10.64 4.53 12.63
N LEU A 32 9.77 4.63 11.61
CA LEU A 32 8.44 4.01 11.60
C LEU A 32 8.51 2.49 11.42
N ILE A 33 9.54 2.02 10.72
CA ILE A 33 9.83 0.60 10.52
C ILE A 33 11.31 0.31 10.79
N ARG A 34 11.63 -0.95 11.08
CA ARG A 34 13.00 -1.44 11.25
C ARG A 34 13.52 -2.00 9.93
N LYS A 35 14.85 -2.09 9.80
CA LYS A 35 15.51 -2.61 8.58
C LYS A 35 14.98 -3.97 8.10
N ARG A 36 14.61 -4.86 9.03
CA ARG A 36 14.06 -6.19 8.71
C ARG A 36 12.64 -6.15 8.11
N GLU A 37 11.88 -5.09 8.35
CA GLU A 37 10.51 -4.89 7.86
C GLU A 37 10.48 -4.26 6.46
N ARG A 38 11.64 -3.80 5.95
CA ARG A 38 11.75 -3.16 4.63
C ARG A 38 11.04 -3.93 3.52
N LEU A 39 11.35 -5.22 3.38
CA LEU A 39 10.81 -6.04 2.30
C LEU A 39 9.31 -6.27 2.48
N SER A 40 8.84 -6.54 3.71
CA SER A 40 7.41 -6.73 3.96
C SER A 40 6.62 -5.47 3.70
N THR A 41 7.11 -4.30 4.12
CA THR A 41 6.44 -3.01 3.85
C THR A 41 6.37 -2.71 2.35
N GLU A 42 7.45 -2.97 1.60
CA GLU A 42 7.44 -2.84 0.14
C GLU A 42 6.39 -3.76 -0.51
N MET A 43 6.32 -5.02 -0.08
CA MET A 43 5.34 -5.98 -0.59
C MET A 43 3.91 -5.60 -0.24
N ASP A 44 3.66 -5.13 0.99
CA ASP A 44 2.32 -4.74 1.45
C ASP A 44 1.78 -3.54 0.67
N LEU A 45 2.63 -2.53 0.39
CA LEU A 45 2.28 -1.38 -0.44
C LEU A 45 1.89 -1.82 -1.86
N CYS A 46 2.66 -2.73 -2.45
CA CYS A 46 2.41 -3.23 -3.80
C CYS A 46 1.16 -4.12 -3.86
N ALA A 47 0.96 -4.98 -2.86
CA ALA A 47 -0.22 -5.82 -2.76
C ALA A 47 -1.49 -4.96 -2.60
N THR A 48 -1.44 -3.93 -1.74
CA THR A 48 -2.57 -3.00 -1.57
C THR A 48 -2.98 -2.36 -2.90
N ALA A 49 -2.00 -1.83 -3.64
CA ALA A 49 -2.23 -1.19 -4.94
C ALA A 49 -2.78 -2.17 -6.00
N ALA A 50 -2.25 -3.39 -6.03
CA ALA A 50 -2.55 -4.36 -7.08
C ALA A 50 -3.82 -5.20 -6.83
N ASN A 51 -4.36 -5.21 -5.59
CA ASN A 51 -5.48 -6.08 -5.21
C ASN A 51 -6.70 -5.29 -4.67
N GLY A 52 -7.06 -4.20 -5.33
CA GLY A 52 -8.36 -3.54 -5.14
C GLY A 52 -8.33 -2.20 -4.40
N CYS A 53 -7.16 -1.70 -4.01
CA CYS A 53 -7.00 -0.32 -3.53
C CYS A 53 -5.86 0.39 -4.27
N PRO A 54 -6.09 0.86 -5.51
CA PRO A 54 -5.09 1.63 -6.24
C PRO A 54 -4.55 2.77 -5.38
N MET A 55 -3.22 2.92 -5.33
CA MET A 55 -2.53 3.88 -4.47
C MET A 55 -1.98 5.04 -5.30
N ASP A 56 -2.05 6.25 -4.76
CA ASP A 56 -1.28 7.39 -5.24
C ASP A 56 0.01 7.46 -4.41
N PHE A 57 1.05 6.77 -4.88
CA PHE A 57 2.33 6.72 -4.16
C PHE A 57 3.05 8.06 -4.15
N ALA A 58 2.81 8.94 -5.13
CA ALA A 58 3.38 10.28 -5.10
C ALA A 58 2.77 11.10 -3.96
N LYS A 59 1.45 11.02 -3.79
CA LYS A 59 0.73 11.63 -2.66
C LYS A 59 1.17 11.05 -1.32
N LEU A 60 1.31 9.72 -1.20
CA LEU A 60 1.79 9.10 0.03
C LEU A 60 3.20 9.57 0.38
N LEU A 61 4.12 9.59 -0.60
CA LEU A 61 5.49 10.06 -0.37
C LEU A 61 5.55 11.53 0.07
N ALA A 62 4.66 12.38 -0.44
CA ALA A 62 4.59 13.80 -0.13
C ALA A 62 3.72 14.15 1.10
N ALA A 63 3.05 13.16 1.71
CA ALA A 63 2.18 13.39 2.86
C ALA A 63 2.96 13.91 4.07
N ASP A 64 2.30 14.71 4.91
CA ASP A 64 2.84 15.04 6.24
C ASP A 64 3.01 13.77 7.10
N ASP A 65 3.78 13.88 8.17
CA ASP A 65 4.21 12.73 8.98
C ASP A 65 3.02 11.96 9.57
N PHE A 66 1.95 12.66 9.96
CA PHE A 66 0.76 12.03 10.52
C PHE A 66 0.00 11.21 9.47
N ASN A 67 -0.24 11.78 8.29
CA ASN A 67 -0.93 11.10 7.20
C ASN A 67 -0.09 9.97 6.61
N PHE A 68 1.23 10.15 6.53
CA PHE A 68 2.16 9.13 6.10
C PHE A 68 2.14 7.92 7.05
N ALA A 69 2.32 8.14 8.35
CA ALA A 69 2.32 7.06 9.34
C ALA A 69 0.96 6.37 9.45
N HIS A 70 -0.15 7.12 9.36
CA HIS A 70 -1.50 6.56 9.37
C HIS A 70 -1.71 5.54 8.24
N ASP A 71 -1.35 5.91 7.00
CA ASP A 71 -1.55 5.02 5.86
C ASP A 71 -0.59 3.83 5.90
N LEU A 72 0.67 4.03 6.33
CA LEU A 72 1.67 2.96 6.42
C LEU A 72 1.26 1.88 7.43
N TYR A 73 0.99 2.26 8.68
CA TYR A 73 0.57 1.32 9.72
C TYR A 73 -0.83 0.78 9.46
N GLY A 74 -1.73 1.62 8.95
CA GLY A 74 -3.06 1.17 8.59
C GLY A 74 -3.04 0.07 7.53
N ILE A 75 -2.16 0.16 6.52
CA ILE A 75 -1.95 -0.91 5.54
C ILE A 75 -1.43 -2.18 6.22
N GLU A 76 -0.37 -2.06 7.03
CA GLU A 76 0.21 -3.23 7.74
C GLU A 76 -0.82 -3.95 8.61
N ASP A 77 -1.63 -3.20 9.36
CA ASP A 77 -2.62 -3.74 10.31
C ASP A 77 -3.86 -4.34 9.62
N HIS A 78 -4.21 -3.86 8.41
CA HIS A 78 -5.48 -4.20 7.75
C HIS A 78 -5.31 -5.03 6.48
N LEU A 79 -4.10 -5.21 5.96
CA LEU A 79 -3.87 -6.02 4.77
C LEU A 79 -4.00 -7.51 5.10
N ASP A 80 -4.96 -8.17 4.46
CA ASP A 80 -4.94 -9.62 4.40
C ASP A 80 -3.90 -10.06 3.37
N ARG A 81 -2.71 -10.46 3.84
CA ARG A 81 -1.61 -10.92 2.97
C ARG A 81 -1.93 -12.19 2.18
N ALA A 82 -2.96 -12.94 2.53
CA ALA A 82 -3.39 -14.10 1.73
C ALA A 82 -4.22 -13.70 0.50
N THR A 83 -4.86 -12.52 0.52
CA THR A 83 -5.71 -12.04 -0.58
C THR A 83 -5.24 -10.73 -1.20
N GLY A 84 -4.32 -10.01 -0.55
CA GLY A 84 -3.85 -8.67 -0.92
C GLY A 84 -4.88 -7.56 -0.65
N ARG A 85 -6.04 -7.88 -0.06
CA ARG A 85 -7.14 -6.92 0.12
C ARG A 85 -7.11 -6.31 1.52
N LEU A 86 -7.46 -5.03 1.61
CA LEU A 86 -7.64 -4.36 2.90
C LEU A 86 -8.95 -4.80 3.55
N LEU A 87 -8.90 -5.05 4.87
CA LEU A 87 -10.01 -5.48 5.71
C LEU A 87 -10.59 -4.33 6.54
N ASN A 88 -11.67 -4.62 7.28
CA ASN A 88 -12.30 -3.76 8.30
C ASN A 88 -12.67 -2.35 7.81
N HIS A 89 -13.01 -2.21 6.52
CA HIS A 89 -13.35 -0.92 5.90
C HIS A 89 -12.22 0.12 5.95
N PHE A 90 -10.98 -0.30 6.23
CA PHE A 90 -9.84 0.60 6.16
C PHE A 90 -9.58 1.01 4.71
N ARG A 91 -9.34 2.31 4.50
CA ARG A 91 -8.95 2.87 3.20
C ARG A 91 -7.88 3.94 3.42
N PRO A 92 -6.68 3.78 2.84
CA PRO A 92 -5.63 4.79 2.89
C PRO A 92 -6.13 6.14 2.40
N ARG A 93 -5.69 7.22 3.05
CA ARG A 93 -5.96 8.60 2.63
C ARG A 93 -5.30 8.94 1.29
N CYS A 94 -4.23 8.22 0.97
CA CYS A 94 -3.51 8.29 -0.29
C CYS A 94 -3.95 7.24 -1.31
N ALA A 95 -5.09 6.57 -1.10
CA ALA A 95 -5.70 5.76 -2.15
C ALA A 95 -6.07 6.67 -3.34
N ALA A 96 -5.69 6.24 -4.55
CA ALA A 96 -6.05 6.91 -5.78
C ALA A 96 -7.59 6.97 -5.92
N PRO A 97 -8.13 7.97 -6.62
CA PRO A 97 -9.55 7.99 -6.95
C PRO A 97 -9.90 6.70 -7.69
N SER A 98 -11.08 6.13 -7.38
CA SER A 98 -11.62 5.09 -8.24
C SER A 98 -11.71 5.65 -9.66
N PRO A 99 -11.36 4.87 -10.70
CA PRO A 99 -11.60 5.31 -12.06
C PRO A 99 -13.07 5.68 -12.16
N THR A 100 -13.35 6.98 -12.31
CA THR A 100 -14.71 7.48 -12.40
C THR A 100 -15.33 6.75 -13.58
N LYS A 101 -16.45 6.06 -13.36
CA LYS A 101 -17.26 5.57 -14.47
C LYS A 101 -17.54 6.81 -15.31
N ALA A 102 -16.97 6.90 -16.51
CA ALA A 102 -17.28 7.99 -17.43
C ALA A 102 -18.81 8.05 -17.54
N ALA A 103 -19.38 9.20 -17.18
CA ALA A 103 -20.82 9.44 -17.25
C ALA A 103 -21.28 9.47 -18.71
#